data_AF-A0A7J7MDJ9-F1
#
_entry.id   AF-A0A7J7MDJ9-F1
#
_cell.length_a   1.000
_cell.length_b   1.000
_cell.length_c   1.000
_cell.angle_alpha   90.00
_cell.angle_beta   90.00
_cell.angle_gamma   90.00
#
_symmetry.space_group_name_H-M   'P 1'
#
loop_
_entity.id
_entity.type
_entity.pdbx_description
1 polymer ?
#
loop_
_entity_poly.entity_id
_entity_poly.type
_entity_poly.pdbx_seq_one_letter_code
_entity_poly.pdbx_strand_id
1 'polypeptide(L)'
;MEKPNEISSSKMFGGYNKRFRHFSPTLGCSMNFHIYFPHSPSPSHKFPVLYWLSGLSCTDENFIQKSGAQRVASEEGVALIAPDTSPRGLNVAGEADSWDFGLGAGFYLNATQEKWKNWRMYDYIVKELPKLLSENFEQLDTSRASIFGHSMGGHGAMTIYLKNLDKYKSVSAFSPITNPINCPWGQKAFSNYLGGNKSDWEEYDATCLVSKYNNVLATILIDQATIIRQSEITHIQGYVISLVRTGIPDAMKGKKVLAVSKVKEE
;
A
#
# COMPACT_ATOMS: atom_id res chain seq x y z
N MET A 1 4.11 -22.49 -5.49
CA MET A 1 3.84 -21.62 -6.67
C MET A 1 5.01 -21.78 -7.65
N GLU A 2 4.87 -21.39 -8.92
CA GLU A 2 6.04 -21.30 -9.79
C GLU A 2 7.04 -20.26 -9.24
N LYS A 3 8.33 -20.57 -9.40
CA LYS A 3 9.42 -19.69 -8.96
C LYS A 3 9.40 -18.39 -9.79
N PRO A 4 9.50 -17.20 -9.16
CA PRO A 4 9.60 -15.94 -9.89
C PRO A 4 10.83 -15.91 -10.81
N ASN A 5 10.66 -15.38 -12.02
CA ASN A 5 11.73 -15.14 -12.97
C ASN A 5 12.37 -13.77 -12.70
N GLU A 6 13.70 -13.71 -12.53
CA GLU A 6 14.42 -12.45 -12.40
C GLU A 6 14.51 -11.75 -13.77
N ILE A 7 13.99 -10.53 -13.85
CA ILE A 7 13.98 -9.70 -15.06
C ILE A 7 15.22 -8.80 -15.12
N SER A 8 15.64 -8.24 -13.98
CA SER A 8 16.79 -7.35 -13.90
C SER A 8 17.39 -7.31 -12.49
N SER A 9 18.66 -6.92 -12.41
CA SER A 9 19.43 -6.78 -11.17
C SER A 9 20.42 -5.63 -11.30
N SER A 10 20.35 -4.65 -10.39
CA SER A 10 21.27 -3.51 -10.36
C SER A 10 21.81 -3.27 -8.95
N LYS A 11 23.13 -3.05 -8.85
CA LYS A 11 23.81 -2.83 -7.56
C LYS A 11 23.50 -1.43 -7.04
N MET A 12 23.13 -1.30 -5.76
CA MET A 12 22.85 -0.01 -5.13
C MET A 12 23.13 -0.05 -3.62
N PHE A 13 23.92 0.90 -3.12
CA PHE A 13 24.29 1.02 -1.69
C PHE A 13 24.75 -0.29 -1.04
N GLY A 14 25.61 -1.06 -1.71
CA GLY A 14 26.12 -2.35 -1.22
C GLY A 14 25.17 -3.54 -1.43
N GLY A 15 23.89 -3.29 -1.65
CA GLY A 15 22.86 -4.26 -1.98
C GLY A 15 22.50 -4.31 -3.47
N TYR A 16 21.34 -4.89 -3.79
CA TYR A 16 20.81 -5.04 -5.15
C TYR A 16 19.33 -4.73 -5.23
N ASN A 17 18.93 -3.90 -6.19
CA ASN A 17 17.54 -3.84 -6.67
C ASN A 17 17.35 -4.97 -7.69
N LYS A 18 16.44 -5.90 -7.39
CA LYS A 18 16.09 -7.01 -8.28
C LYS A 18 14.62 -6.92 -8.66
N ARG A 19 14.33 -7.05 -9.94
CA ARG A 19 12.96 -7.09 -10.47
C ARG A 19 12.60 -8.51 -10.83
N PHE A 20 11.40 -8.93 -10.45
CA PHE A 20 10.91 -10.27 -10.72
C PHE A 20 9.56 -10.24 -11.43
N ARG A 21 9.29 -11.28 -12.22
CA ARG A 21 8.00 -11.60 -12.79
C ARG A 21 7.52 -12.95 -12.29
N HIS A 22 6.24 -13.07 -12.00
CA HIS A 22 5.62 -14.37 -11.74
C HIS A 22 4.17 -14.39 -12.24
N PHE A 23 3.62 -15.57 -12.48
CA PHE A 23 2.18 -15.70 -12.68
C PHE A 23 1.45 -15.65 -11.34
N SER A 24 0.43 -14.79 -11.24
CA SER A 24 -0.41 -14.65 -10.06
C SER A 24 -1.70 -15.45 -10.23
N PRO A 25 -1.91 -16.57 -9.50
CA PRO A 25 -3.19 -17.26 -9.52
C PRO A 25 -4.34 -16.42 -8.92
N THR A 26 -4.06 -15.55 -7.96
CA THR A 26 -5.07 -14.65 -7.36
C THR A 26 -5.60 -13.63 -8.37
N LEU A 27 -4.71 -13.11 -9.22
CA LEU A 27 -5.05 -12.06 -10.19
C LEU A 27 -5.28 -12.61 -11.61
N GLY A 28 -4.92 -13.86 -11.88
CA GLY A 28 -5.05 -14.50 -13.19
C GLY A 28 -4.14 -13.91 -14.27
N CYS A 29 -3.05 -13.22 -13.91
CA CYS A 29 -2.13 -12.59 -14.86
C CYS A 29 -0.68 -12.66 -14.38
N SER A 30 0.26 -12.32 -15.26
CA SER A 30 1.65 -12.08 -14.86
C SER A 30 1.76 -10.77 -14.08
N MET A 31 2.48 -10.80 -12.96
CA MET A 31 2.75 -9.65 -12.11
C MET A 31 4.25 -9.40 -11.99
N ASN A 32 4.62 -8.13 -11.90
CA ASN A 32 5.98 -7.73 -11.58
C ASN A 32 6.06 -7.18 -10.15
N PHE A 33 7.18 -7.40 -9.49
CA PHE A 33 7.52 -6.76 -8.23
C PHE A 33 9.04 -6.56 -8.13
N HIS A 34 9.45 -5.60 -7.31
CA HIS A 34 10.85 -5.40 -6.97
C HIS A 34 11.15 -5.84 -5.54
N ILE A 35 12.38 -6.33 -5.35
CA ILE A 35 13.01 -6.49 -4.05
C ILE A 35 14.30 -5.69 -4.03
N TYR A 36 14.49 -4.83 -3.04
CA TYR A 36 15.82 -4.39 -2.64
C TYR A 36 16.37 -5.35 -1.59
N PHE A 37 17.48 -6.01 -1.91
CA PHE A 37 18.24 -6.82 -0.96
C PHE A 37 19.43 -6.02 -0.43
N PRO A 38 19.50 -5.73 0.89
CA PRO A 38 20.70 -5.16 1.49
C PRO A 38 21.91 -6.07 1.36
N HIS A 39 23.11 -5.53 1.66
CA HIS A 39 24.30 -6.37 1.78
C HIS A 39 24.11 -7.36 2.94
N SER A 40 24.27 -8.66 2.66
CA SER A 40 24.14 -9.67 3.71
C SER A 40 25.42 -9.76 4.54
N PRO A 41 25.36 -9.57 5.87
CA PRO A 41 26.54 -9.72 6.73
C PRO A 41 26.97 -11.18 6.88
N SER A 42 26.07 -12.15 6.63
CA SER A 42 26.39 -13.58 6.64
C SER A 42 25.40 -14.40 5.79
N PRO A 43 25.75 -15.61 5.32
CA PRO A 43 24.85 -16.44 4.52
C PRO A 43 23.53 -16.81 5.22
N SER A 44 23.51 -16.90 6.55
CA SER A 44 22.33 -17.26 7.34
C SER A 44 21.49 -16.06 7.79
N HIS A 45 21.91 -14.82 7.48
CA HIS A 45 21.18 -13.63 7.89
C HIS A 45 19.86 -13.50 7.11
N LYS A 46 18.78 -13.22 7.83
CA LYS A 46 17.47 -12.94 7.24
C LYS A 46 17.04 -11.52 7.51
N PHE A 47 16.65 -10.82 6.45
CA PHE A 47 16.19 -9.45 6.53
C PHE A 47 14.71 -9.39 6.89
N PRO A 48 14.30 -8.53 7.85
CA PRO A 48 12.90 -8.15 7.96
C PRO A 48 12.45 -7.46 6.68
N VAL A 49 11.14 -7.47 6.45
CA VAL A 49 10.54 -7.05 5.18
C VAL A 49 9.69 -5.80 5.36
N LEU A 50 9.90 -4.80 4.52
CA LEU A 50 9.07 -3.60 4.45
C LEU A 50 8.38 -3.52 3.09
N TYR A 51 7.05 -3.67 3.11
CA TYR A 51 6.22 -3.60 1.90
C TYR A 51 5.86 -2.16 1.59
N TRP A 52 6.32 -1.65 0.45
CA TRP A 52 5.90 -0.37 -0.10
C TRP A 52 4.71 -0.55 -1.04
N LEU A 53 3.63 0.20 -0.83
CA LEU A 53 2.50 0.27 -1.73
C LEU A 53 2.49 1.62 -2.48
N SER A 54 2.55 1.55 -3.81
CA SER A 54 2.56 2.72 -4.69
C SER A 54 1.15 3.33 -4.90
N GLY A 55 1.12 4.58 -5.34
CA GLY A 55 -0.12 5.31 -5.63
C GLY A 55 -0.68 5.03 -7.04
N LEU A 56 -1.72 5.79 -7.41
CA LEU A 56 -2.31 5.74 -8.75
C LEU A 56 -1.25 5.93 -9.85
N SER A 57 -1.49 5.31 -11.01
CA SER A 57 -0.65 5.33 -12.22
C SER A 57 0.75 4.72 -12.10
N CYS A 58 1.17 4.31 -10.89
CA CYS A 58 2.49 3.76 -10.69
C CYS A 58 2.60 2.30 -11.19
N THR A 59 3.83 1.81 -11.19
CA THR A 59 4.22 0.40 -11.30
C THR A 59 5.12 0.01 -10.13
N ASP A 60 5.69 -1.20 -10.18
CA ASP A 60 6.73 -1.68 -9.28
C ASP A 60 8.03 -0.85 -9.32
N GLU A 61 8.22 -0.01 -10.35
CA GLU A 61 9.48 0.69 -10.61
C GLU A 61 9.59 2.06 -9.94
N ASN A 62 8.48 2.82 -9.84
CA ASN A 62 8.55 4.25 -9.51
C ASN A 62 9.21 4.53 -8.17
N PHE A 63 8.89 3.75 -7.14
CA PHE A 63 9.44 3.92 -5.80
C PHE A 63 10.92 3.55 -5.76
N ILE A 64 11.29 2.42 -6.35
CA ILE A 64 12.67 1.95 -6.42
C ILE A 64 13.55 2.98 -7.14
N GLN A 65 13.07 3.56 -8.24
CA GLN A 65 13.90 4.47 -9.03
C GLN A 65 13.96 5.89 -8.46
N LYS A 66 12.93 6.35 -7.74
CA LYS A 66 12.78 7.79 -7.40
C LYS A 66 12.86 8.13 -5.92
N SER A 67 12.69 7.18 -5.01
CA SER A 67 12.61 7.48 -3.56
C SER A 67 13.95 7.68 -2.88
N GLY A 68 15.02 7.02 -3.37
CA GLY A 68 16.30 6.93 -2.66
C GLY A 68 16.27 6.08 -1.38
N ALA A 69 15.18 5.35 -1.12
CA ALA A 69 14.96 4.59 0.12
C ALA A 69 16.01 3.49 0.35
N GLN A 70 16.67 3.00 -0.71
CA GLN A 70 17.67 1.95 -0.62
C GLN A 70 18.85 2.31 0.27
N ARG A 71 19.22 3.60 0.36
CA ARG A 71 20.32 4.04 1.23
C ARG A 71 20.03 3.70 2.69
N VAL A 72 18.88 4.14 3.18
CA VAL A 72 18.45 3.89 4.56
C VAL A 72 18.12 2.41 4.77
N ALA A 73 17.49 1.74 3.80
CA ALA A 73 17.22 0.31 3.89
C ALA A 73 18.51 -0.54 4.00
N SER A 74 19.60 -0.11 3.36
CA SER A 74 20.91 -0.74 3.52
C SER A 74 21.51 -0.50 4.90
N GLU A 75 21.46 0.75 5.38
CA GLU A 75 21.94 1.16 6.71
C GLU A 75 21.21 0.39 7.83
N GLU A 76 19.90 0.20 7.70
CA GLU A 76 19.05 -0.47 8.69
C GLU A 76 18.95 -2.00 8.49
N GLY A 77 19.50 -2.55 7.41
CA GLY A 77 19.42 -3.97 7.10
C GLY A 77 17.98 -4.46 6.90
N VAL A 78 17.16 -3.73 6.12
CA VAL A 78 15.76 -4.06 5.84
C VAL A 78 15.56 -4.28 4.33
N ALA A 79 14.87 -5.36 3.96
CA ALA A 79 14.50 -5.60 2.57
C ALA A 79 13.26 -4.77 2.19
N LEU A 80 13.30 -4.10 1.03
CA LEU A 80 12.14 -3.35 0.50
C LEU A 80 11.44 -4.20 -0.56
N ILE A 81 10.12 -4.33 -0.46
CA ILE A 81 9.30 -5.02 -1.46
C ILE A 81 8.35 -4.01 -2.09
N ALA A 82 8.41 -3.84 -3.40
CA ALA A 82 7.54 -2.93 -4.15
C ALA A 82 6.78 -3.71 -5.24
N PRO A 83 5.53 -4.15 -4.97
CA PRO A 83 4.67 -4.76 -5.98
C PRO A 83 4.06 -3.70 -6.92
N ASP A 84 3.54 -4.19 -8.05
CA ASP A 84 2.69 -3.39 -8.93
C ASP A 84 1.33 -3.05 -8.26
N THR A 85 0.59 -2.10 -8.84
CA THR A 85 -0.60 -1.49 -8.23
C THR A 85 -1.93 -2.05 -8.74
N SER A 86 -1.91 -2.90 -9.77
CA SER A 86 -3.09 -3.56 -10.34
C SER A 86 -2.66 -4.80 -11.14
N PRO A 87 -3.60 -5.72 -11.46
CA PRO A 87 -3.40 -6.68 -12.55
C PRO A 87 -3.01 -5.98 -13.85
N ARG A 88 -2.28 -6.68 -14.73
CA ARG A 88 -1.80 -6.17 -16.03
C ARG A 88 -2.09 -7.19 -17.14
N GLY A 89 -2.40 -6.68 -18.34
CA GLY A 89 -2.49 -7.49 -19.56
C GLY A 89 -3.71 -8.43 -19.64
N LEU A 90 -4.78 -8.14 -18.89
CA LEU A 90 -6.02 -8.91 -18.93
C LEU A 90 -6.96 -8.46 -20.06
N ASN A 91 -6.78 -7.26 -20.60
CA ASN A 91 -7.57 -6.69 -21.69
C ASN A 91 -9.07 -6.62 -21.36
N VAL A 92 -9.42 -6.35 -20.09
CA VAL A 92 -10.80 -6.13 -19.68
C VAL A 92 -11.28 -4.80 -20.26
N ALA A 93 -12.45 -4.79 -20.90
CA ALA A 93 -13.01 -3.59 -21.52
C ALA A 93 -13.09 -2.42 -20.51
N GLY A 94 -12.42 -1.32 -20.84
CA GLY A 94 -12.37 -0.11 -20.01
C GLY A 94 -11.35 -0.11 -18.87
N GLU A 95 -10.46 -1.12 -18.78
CA GLU A 95 -9.38 -1.14 -17.78
C GLU A 95 -8.36 -0.01 -17.98
N ALA A 96 -8.26 0.55 -19.19
CA ALA A 96 -7.30 1.58 -19.56
C ALA A 96 -7.94 2.94 -19.89
N ASP A 97 -9.26 3.10 -19.73
CA ASP A 97 -9.99 4.31 -20.15
C ASP A 97 -9.70 5.52 -19.25
N SER A 98 -9.20 5.29 -18.04
CA SER A 98 -8.96 6.33 -17.04
C SER A 98 -7.73 6.04 -16.20
N TRP A 99 -7.07 7.09 -15.74
CA TRP A 99 -5.85 6.98 -14.92
C TRP A 99 -6.15 6.66 -13.44
N ASP A 100 -7.36 6.95 -12.98
CA ASP A 100 -7.83 6.80 -11.60
C ASP A 100 -8.68 5.53 -11.38
N PHE A 101 -8.75 4.64 -12.39
CA PHE A 101 -9.52 3.40 -12.32
C PHE A 101 -8.96 2.34 -13.29
N GLY A 102 -9.00 1.05 -12.90
CA GLY A 102 -8.49 -0.03 -13.74
C GLY A 102 -6.98 -0.25 -13.59
N LEU A 103 -6.23 -0.08 -14.67
CA LEU A 103 -4.79 -0.23 -14.73
C LEU A 103 -4.10 0.88 -13.93
N GLY A 104 -3.17 0.50 -13.05
CA GLY A 104 -2.50 1.46 -12.18
C GLY A 104 -3.36 1.93 -11.00
N ALA A 105 -4.56 1.38 -10.82
CA ALA A 105 -5.56 1.88 -9.89
C ALA A 105 -6.36 0.75 -9.22
N GLY A 106 -5.65 -0.26 -8.68
CA GLY A 106 -6.30 -1.43 -8.09
C GLY A 106 -6.93 -1.22 -6.71
N PHE A 107 -6.71 -0.06 -6.07
CA PHE A 107 -7.27 0.34 -4.78
C PHE A 107 -7.07 -0.66 -3.61
N TYR A 108 -6.16 -1.62 -3.76
CA TYR A 108 -5.81 -2.60 -2.72
C TYR A 108 -7.01 -3.31 -2.08
N LEU A 109 -8.02 -3.62 -2.90
CA LEU A 109 -9.25 -4.30 -2.50
C LEU A 109 -9.41 -5.65 -3.21
N ASN A 110 -10.42 -6.42 -2.83
CA ASN A 110 -10.93 -7.54 -3.61
C ASN A 110 -12.25 -7.14 -4.26
N ALA A 111 -12.24 -6.92 -5.58
CA ALA A 111 -13.45 -6.60 -6.32
C ALA A 111 -14.48 -7.73 -6.26
N THR A 112 -15.76 -7.34 -6.16
CA THR A 112 -16.92 -8.24 -6.13
C THR A 112 -17.74 -8.14 -7.42
N GLN A 113 -17.62 -7.04 -8.16
CA GLN A 113 -18.27 -6.89 -9.46
C GLN A 113 -17.59 -7.80 -10.50
N GLU A 114 -18.38 -8.66 -11.15
CA GLU A 114 -17.89 -9.75 -12.02
C GLU A 114 -16.92 -9.28 -13.11
N LYS A 115 -17.19 -8.10 -13.70
CA LYS A 115 -16.32 -7.48 -14.72
C LYS A 115 -14.88 -7.31 -14.23
N TRP A 116 -14.69 -7.11 -12.92
CA TRP A 116 -13.41 -6.82 -12.30
C TRP A 116 -12.93 -7.93 -11.38
N LYS A 117 -13.44 -9.16 -11.51
CA LYS A 117 -13.12 -10.30 -10.61
C LYS A 117 -11.63 -10.58 -10.40
N ASN A 118 -10.77 -10.15 -11.33
CA ASN A 118 -9.31 -10.28 -11.25
C ASN A 118 -8.64 -9.18 -10.40
N TRP A 119 -9.33 -8.08 -10.08
CA TRP A 119 -8.83 -7.00 -9.21
C TRP A 119 -8.90 -7.42 -7.74
N ARG A 120 -8.08 -8.41 -7.39
CA ARG A 120 -7.96 -8.99 -6.04
C ARG A 120 -6.65 -8.59 -5.38
N MET A 121 -6.33 -7.30 -5.47
CA MET A 121 -5.05 -6.75 -4.98
C MET A 121 -4.90 -6.91 -3.47
N TYR A 122 -5.99 -6.89 -2.69
CA TYR A 122 -5.91 -7.18 -1.26
C TYR A 122 -5.36 -8.59 -0.99
N ASP A 123 -5.95 -9.62 -1.61
CA ASP A 123 -5.48 -11.00 -1.43
C ASP A 123 -4.06 -11.20 -1.99
N TYR A 124 -3.74 -10.56 -3.11
CA TYR A 124 -2.40 -10.60 -3.68
C TYR A 124 -1.34 -10.09 -2.68
N ILE A 125 -1.58 -8.93 -2.08
CA ILE A 125 -0.63 -8.31 -1.14
C ILE A 125 -0.58 -9.04 0.21
N VAL A 126 -1.72 -9.52 0.72
CA VAL A 126 -1.83 -10.04 2.09
C VAL A 126 -1.54 -11.54 2.18
N LYS A 127 -1.74 -12.30 1.09
CA LYS A 127 -1.65 -13.76 1.09
C LYS A 127 -0.63 -14.26 0.08
N GLU A 128 -0.82 -13.91 -1.20
CA GLU A 128 -0.05 -14.53 -2.28
C GLU A 128 1.41 -14.09 -2.27
N LEU A 129 1.66 -12.77 -2.30
CA LEU A 129 3.00 -12.22 -2.38
C LEU A 129 3.85 -12.58 -1.15
N PRO A 130 3.37 -12.47 0.11
CA PRO A 130 4.15 -12.89 1.27
C PRO A 130 4.51 -14.38 1.24
N LYS A 131 3.57 -15.24 0.82
CA LYS A 131 3.82 -16.68 0.66
C LYS A 131 4.88 -16.93 -0.40
N LEU A 132 4.72 -16.33 -1.58
CA LEU A 132 5.69 -16.43 -2.67
C LEU A 132 7.08 -15.98 -2.23
N LEU A 133 7.18 -14.89 -1.47
CA LEU A 133 8.45 -14.40 -0.96
C LEU A 133 9.10 -15.40 0.00
N SER A 134 8.33 -15.91 0.97
CA SER A 134 8.83 -16.88 1.97
C SER A 134 9.28 -18.21 1.36
N GLU A 135 8.65 -18.66 0.27
CA GLU A 135 8.97 -19.92 -0.40
C GLU A 135 10.19 -19.82 -1.33
N ASN A 136 10.51 -18.63 -1.84
CA ASN A 136 11.50 -18.46 -2.92
C ASN A 136 12.74 -17.65 -2.54
N PHE A 137 12.71 -16.93 -1.42
CA PHE A 137 13.83 -16.07 -0.99
C PHE A 137 14.13 -16.33 0.49
N GLU A 138 15.02 -17.29 0.75
CA GLU A 138 15.40 -17.70 2.10
C GLU A 138 16.01 -16.57 2.96
N GLN A 139 16.53 -15.53 2.31
CA GLN A 139 17.10 -14.34 2.94
C GLN A 139 16.03 -13.39 3.48
N LEU A 140 14.76 -13.60 3.16
CA LEU A 140 13.65 -12.76 3.65
C LEU A 140 12.95 -13.43 4.83
N ASP A 141 12.70 -12.64 5.87
CA ASP A 141 11.87 -13.02 7.01
C ASP A 141 10.54 -12.27 6.96
N THR A 142 9.57 -12.86 6.25
CA THR A 142 8.23 -12.29 6.10
C THR A 142 7.40 -12.32 7.39
N SER A 143 7.87 -12.96 8.47
CA SER A 143 7.23 -12.90 9.78
C SER A 143 7.54 -11.60 10.54
N ARG A 144 8.65 -10.93 10.17
CA ARG A 144 9.03 -9.59 10.60
C ARG A 144 8.72 -8.59 9.50
N ALA A 145 7.43 -8.43 9.22
CA ALA A 145 6.92 -7.54 8.19
C ALA A 145 6.36 -6.24 8.74
N SER A 146 6.55 -5.15 7.99
CA SER A 146 5.82 -3.88 8.15
C SER A 146 5.34 -3.38 6.79
N ILE A 147 4.40 -2.43 6.78
CA ILE A 147 3.79 -1.95 5.55
C ILE A 147 3.68 -0.44 5.51
N PHE A 148 3.95 0.17 4.36
CA PHE A 148 3.80 1.60 4.16
C PHE A 148 3.47 1.92 2.71
N GLY A 149 3.07 3.15 2.42
CA GLY A 149 2.77 3.50 1.03
C GLY A 149 2.42 4.96 0.81
N HIS A 150 2.15 5.30 -0.45
CA HIS A 150 1.82 6.66 -0.89
C HIS A 150 0.43 6.76 -1.53
N SER A 151 -0.37 7.76 -1.15
CA SER A 151 -1.68 8.04 -1.76
C SER A 151 -2.62 6.83 -1.72
N MET A 152 -3.03 6.27 -2.87
CA MET A 152 -3.76 4.99 -2.95
C MET A 152 -3.01 3.85 -2.23
N GLY A 153 -1.68 3.83 -2.28
CA GLY A 153 -0.86 2.88 -1.53
C GLY A 153 -0.81 3.15 -0.03
N GLY A 154 -0.88 4.42 0.38
CA GLY A 154 -1.03 4.78 1.79
C GLY A 154 -2.38 4.31 2.35
N HIS A 155 -3.44 4.48 1.56
CA HIS A 155 -4.75 3.88 1.81
C HIS A 155 -4.65 2.36 1.97
N GLY A 156 -4.03 1.66 1.01
CA GLY A 156 -3.87 0.21 1.06
C GLY A 156 -3.08 -0.24 2.29
N ALA A 157 -2.00 0.46 2.64
CA ALA A 157 -1.16 0.12 3.79
C ALA A 157 -1.95 0.22 5.09
N MET A 158 -2.73 1.29 5.26
CA MET A 158 -3.55 1.52 6.45
C MET A 158 -4.69 0.51 6.58
N THR A 159 -5.45 0.26 5.51
CA THR A 159 -6.57 -0.68 5.54
C THR A 159 -6.10 -2.11 5.76
N ILE A 160 -5.00 -2.52 5.09
CA ILE A 160 -4.38 -3.83 5.27
C ILE A 160 -3.87 -4.01 6.69
N TYR A 161 -3.16 -3.02 7.23
CA TYR A 161 -2.66 -3.06 8.61
C TYR A 161 -3.79 -3.27 9.62
N LEU A 162 -4.84 -2.44 9.55
CA LEU A 162 -5.97 -2.49 10.48
C LEU A 162 -6.71 -3.85 10.44
N LYS A 163 -6.75 -4.50 9.28
CA LYS A 163 -7.39 -5.82 9.09
C LYS A 163 -6.48 -7.00 9.43
N ASN A 164 -5.19 -6.78 9.69
CA ASN A 164 -4.18 -7.82 9.90
C ASN A 164 -3.15 -7.41 10.97
N LEU A 165 -3.63 -6.98 12.15
CA LEU A 165 -2.78 -6.48 13.26
C LEU A 165 -1.75 -7.51 13.76
N ASP A 166 -1.98 -8.80 13.54
CA ASP A 166 -1.08 -9.89 13.89
C ASP A 166 0.10 -10.03 12.92
N LYS A 167 -0.05 -9.57 11.67
CA LYS A 167 0.94 -9.78 10.59
C LYS A 167 1.97 -8.68 10.48
N TYR A 168 1.58 -7.43 10.73
CA TYR A 168 2.44 -6.26 10.48
C TYR A 168 2.87 -5.60 11.79
N LYS A 169 4.17 -5.38 11.96
CA LYS A 169 4.75 -4.78 13.17
C LYS A 169 4.56 -3.27 13.24
N SER A 170 4.47 -2.61 12.10
CA SER A 170 4.20 -1.18 12.00
C SER A 170 3.54 -0.80 10.68
N VAL A 171 2.92 0.38 10.66
CA VAL A 171 2.38 1.02 9.46
C VAL A 171 2.75 2.51 9.39
N SER A 172 3.06 2.99 8.19
CA SER A 172 3.15 4.43 7.91
C SER A 172 2.59 4.77 6.52
N ALA A 173 2.35 6.05 6.25
CA ALA A 173 1.87 6.49 4.96
C ALA A 173 2.30 7.92 4.59
N PHE A 174 2.52 8.14 3.29
CA PHE A 174 2.74 9.45 2.68
C PHE A 174 1.48 9.87 1.92
N SER A 175 0.88 11.00 2.31
CA SER A 175 -0.33 11.56 1.72
C SER A 175 -1.47 10.53 1.48
N PRO A 176 -1.86 9.70 2.46
CA PRO A 176 -2.83 8.62 2.27
C PRO A 176 -4.24 9.10 1.92
N ILE A 177 -4.96 8.31 1.09
CA ILE A 177 -6.42 8.45 0.93
C ILE A 177 -7.13 7.76 2.10
N THR A 178 -7.33 8.47 3.22
CA THR A 178 -7.79 7.85 4.48
C THR A 178 -9.30 7.66 4.59
N ASN A 179 -10.11 8.37 3.80
CA ASN A 179 -11.58 8.34 3.84
C ASN A 179 -12.18 8.23 2.41
N PRO A 180 -11.81 7.19 1.63
CA PRO A 180 -12.23 7.02 0.23
C PRO A 180 -13.75 6.94 0.01
N ILE A 181 -14.55 6.49 0.98
CA ILE A 181 -16.02 6.48 0.85
C ILE A 181 -16.61 7.88 0.61
N ASN A 182 -15.88 8.91 1.05
CA ASN A 182 -16.27 10.31 0.95
C ASN A 182 -15.42 11.12 -0.05
N CYS A 183 -14.68 10.46 -0.96
CA CYS A 183 -13.89 11.15 -1.99
C CYS A 183 -14.27 10.75 -3.41
N PRO A 184 -14.13 11.63 -4.42
CA PRO A 184 -14.48 11.31 -5.80
C PRO A 184 -13.76 10.06 -6.34
N TRP A 185 -12.46 9.94 -6.08
CA TRP A 185 -11.65 8.80 -6.54
C TRP A 185 -12.11 7.48 -5.92
N GLY A 186 -12.34 7.47 -4.60
CA GLY A 186 -12.80 6.29 -3.86
C GLY A 186 -14.23 5.92 -4.22
N GLN A 187 -15.13 6.90 -4.36
CA GLN A 187 -16.51 6.65 -4.80
C GLN A 187 -16.56 6.04 -6.20
N LYS A 188 -15.74 6.53 -7.14
CA LYS A 188 -15.60 5.94 -8.48
C LYS A 188 -15.07 4.51 -8.40
N ALA A 189 -13.96 4.29 -7.69
CA ALA A 189 -13.36 2.96 -7.59
C ALA A 189 -14.29 1.95 -6.89
N PHE A 190 -14.85 2.31 -5.74
CA PHE A 190 -15.69 1.40 -4.95
C PHE A 190 -17.02 1.10 -5.62
N SER A 191 -17.69 2.08 -6.24
CA SER A 191 -18.92 1.81 -6.99
C SER A 191 -18.70 0.83 -8.14
N ASN A 192 -17.57 0.92 -8.83
CA ASN A 192 -17.25 0.01 -9.94
C ASN A 192 -16.70 -1.34 -9.49
N TYR A 193 -15.89 -1.41 -8.42
CA TYR A 193 -15.29 -2.67 -7.95
C TYR A 193 -16.15 -3.44 -6.97
N LEU A 194 -16.86 -2.75 -6.07
CA LEU A 194 -17.63 -3.32 -4.97
C LEU A 194 -19.14 -3.23 -5.20
N GLY A 195 -19.60 -2.30 -6.03
CA GLY A 195 -21.02 -2.07 -6.31
C GLY A 195 -21.61 -0.95 -5.45
N GLY A 196 -22.95 -0.81 -5.48
CA GLY A 196 -23.65 0.32 -4.85
C GLY A 196 -23.86 0.22 -3.32
N ASN A 197 -23.53 -0.92 -2.70
CA ASN A 197 -23.70 -1.11 -1.27
C ASN A 197 -22.54 -0.49 -0.48
N LYS A 198 -22.80 0.65 0.17
CA LYS A 198 -21.78 1.39 0.93
C LYS A 198 -21.21 0.63 2.14
N SER A 199 -21.94 -0.34 2.70
CA SER A 199 -21.41 -1.14 3.81
C SER A 199 -20.18 -1.97 3.40
N ASP A 200 -20.14 -2.43 2.14
CA ASP A 200 -18.98 -3.15 1.59
C ASP A 200 -17.75 -2.24 1.44
N TRP A 201 -17.96 -0.93 1.30
CA TRP A 201 -16.89 0.06 1.14
C TRP A 201 -16.18 0.34 2.47
N GLU A 202 -16.90 0.24 3.59
CA GLU A 202 -16.34 0.44 4.93
C GLU A 202 -15.23 -0.56 5.24
N GLU A 203 -15.27 -1.75 4.65
CA GLU A 203 -14.25 -2.80 4.79
C GLU A 203 -12.92 -2.45 4.11
N TYR A 204 -12.89 -1.37 3.35
CA TYR A 204 -11.73 -0.82 2.68
C TYR A 204 -11.55 0.67 3.00
N ASP A 205 -12.15 1.21 4.05
CA ASP A 205 -11.97 2.61 4.44
C ASP A 205 -11.24 2.70 5.78
N ALA A 206 -10.05 3.32 5.82
CA ALA A 206 -9.25 3.39 7.05
C ALA A 206 -9.96 4.17 8.17
N THR A 207 -10.77 5.18 7.83
CA THR A 207 -11.54 5.98 8.79
C THR A 207 -12.68 5.15 9.41
N CYS A 208 -13.30 4.27 8.64
CA CYS A 208 -14.30 3.32 9.14
C CYS A 208 -13.64 2.19 9.95
N LEU A 209 -12.56 1.59 9.44
CA LEU A 209 -11.89 0.46 10.06
C LEU A 209 -11.31 0.82 11.43
N VAL A 210 -10.70 2.00 11.59
CA VAL A 210 -10.12 2.40 12.87
C VAL A 210 -11.17 2.55 13.98
N SER A 211 -12.43 2.79 13.63
CA SER A 211 -13.57 2.78 14.57
C SER A 211 -14.04 1.36 14.94
N LYS A 212 -13.73 0.35 14.12
CA LYS A 212 -14.08 -1.06 14.37
C LYS A 212 -13.02 -1.77 15.21
N TYR A 213 -11.74 -1.40 15.08
CA TYR A 213 -10.62 -2.05 15.76
C TYR A 213 -10.09 -1.20 16.92
N ASN A 214 -10.62 -1.43 18.13
CA ASN A 214 -10.27 -0.68 19.34
C ASN A 214 -8.91 -1.06 19.97
N ASN A 215 -8.20 -2.03 19.41
CA ASN A 215 -6.94 -2.58 19.96
C ASN A 215 -5.70 -2.19 19.15
N VAL A 216 -5.73 -1.06 18.42
CA VAL A 216 -4.56 -0.56 17.70
C VAL A 216 -3.59 0.05 18.70
N LEU A 217 -2.62 -0.75 19.14
CA LEU A 217 -1.58 -0.32 20.09
C LEU A 217 -0.39 0.39 19.40
N ALA A 218 -0.29 0.29 18.07
CA ALA A 218 0.85 0.84 17.33
C ALA A 218 0.62 2.29 16.92
N THR A 219 1.69 3.08 16.96
CA THR A 219 1.72 4.42 16.37
C THR A 219 1.66 4.32 14.84
N ILE A 220 0.65 4.94 14.24
CA ILE A 220 0.51 5.08 12.79
C ILE A 220 1.15 6.40 12.37
N LEU A 221 2.28 6.36 11.66
CA LEU A 221 2.95 7.58 11.17
C LEU A 221 2.34 8.03 9.83
N ILE A 222 1.88 9.27 9.76
CA ILE A 222 1.39 9.88 8.51
C ILE A 222 2.17 11.15 8.24
N ASP A 223 2.80 11.22 7.06
CA ASP A 223 3.41 12.44 6.53
C ASP A 223 2.53 13.02 5.43
N GLN A 224 2.16 14.29 5.59
CA GLN A 224 1.28 15.03 4.68
C GLN A 224 1.90 16.39 4.36
N ALA A 225 2.09 16.70 3.08
CA ALA A 225 2.53 18.03 2.68
C ALA A 225 1.38 19.06 2.79
N THR A 226 1.71 20.30 3.11
CA THR A 226 0.72 21.40 3.23
C THR A 226 0.42 22.10 1.89
N ILE A 227 1.14 21.77 0.81
CA ILE A 227 1.03 22.42 -0.52
C ILE A 227 0.46 21.44 -1.56
N ILE A 228 -0.47 20.59 -1.15
CA ILE A 228 -1.17 19.69 -2.07
C ILE A 228 -2.51 20.32 -2.47
N ARG A 229 -3.05 19.96 -3.63
CA ARG A 229 -4.36 20.45 -4.09
C ARG A 229 -5.41 20.20 -3.01
N GLN A 230 -6.31 21.17 -2.79
CA GLN A 230 -7.34 21.14 -1.73
C GLN A 230 -8.15 19.84 -1.70
N SER A 231 -8.41 19.24 -2.88
CA SER A 231 -9.10 17.96 -3.02
C SER A 231 -8.41 16.79 -2.33
N GLU A 232 -7.11 16.86 -2.01
CA GLU A 232 -6.38 15.81 -1.31
C GLU A 232 -6.37 16.03 0.22
N ILE A 233 -6.57 17.27 0.69
CA ILE A 233 -6.47 17.68 2.10
C ILE A 233 -7.69 17.21 2.93
N THR A 234 -8.88 17.14 2.33
CA THR A 234 -10.15 16.87 3.03
C THR A 234 -10.23 15.47 3.66
N HIS A 235 -9.42 14.50 3.21
CA HIS A 235 -9.54 13.10 3.65
C HIS A 235 -8.91 12.85 5.02
N ILE A 236 -7.77 13.49 5.32
CA ILE A 236 -7.01 13.25 6.55
C ILE A 236 -7.75 13.78 7.78
N GLN A 237 -8.49 14.88 7.63
CA GLN A 237 -9.27 15.46 8.73
C GLN A 237 -10.30 14.46 9.30
N GLY A 238 -11.00 13.72 8.44
CA GLY A 238 -11.95 12.69 8.89
C GLY A 238 -11.28 11.56 9.68
N TYR A 239 -10.09 11.16 9.27
CA TYR A 239 -9.31 10.11 9.94
C TYR A 239 -8.81 10.54 11.31
N VAL A 240 -8.27 11.76 11.43
CA VAL A 240 -7.82 12.33 12.71
C VAL A 240 -8.98 12.44 13.69
N ILE A 241 -10.16 12.87 13.23
CA ILE A 241 -11.37 12.90 14.06
C ILE A 241 -11.74 11.49 14.56
N SER A 242 -11.63 10.48 13.70
CA SER A 242 -11.92 9.08 14.06
C SER A 242 -10.96 8.55 15.12
N LEU A 243 -9.65 8.80 14.98
CA LEU A 243 -8.64 8.43 15.99
C LEU A 243 -8.89 9.05 17.37
N VAL A 244 -9.23 10.34 17.40
CA VAL A 244 -9.54 11.05 18.67
C VAL A 244 -10.76 10.42 19.36
N ARG A 245 -11.76 10.01 18.59
CA ARG A 245 -12.97 9.36 19.14
C ARG A 245 -12.70 7.95 19.69
N THR A 246 -11.74 7.22 19.11
CA THR A 246 -11.45 5.83 19.49
C THR A 246 -10.41 5.69 20.60
N GLY A 247 -9.82 6.80 21.06
CA GLY A 247 -8.86 6.79 22.17
C GLY A 247 -7.49 6.21 21.83
N ILE A 248 -7.16 6.10 20.54
CA ILE A 248 -5.83 5.67 20.08
C ILE A 248 -4.83 6.82 20.38
N PRO A 249 -3.76 6.57 21.17
CA PRO A 249 -2.82 7.61 21.59
C PRO A 249 -2.22 8.37 20.41
N ASP A 250 -2.02 9.69 20.58
CA ASP A 250 -1.48 10.66 19.61
C ASP A 250 -0.61 10.04 18.51
N ALA A 251 -1.24 9.66 17.40
CA ALA A 251 -0.60 9.16 16.18
C ALA A 251 0.25 10.24 15.46
N MET A 252 0.36 11.44 16.03
CA MET A 252 0.98 12.61 15.41
C MET A 252 2.13 13.20 16.25
N LYS A 253 3.07 12.37 16.71
CA LYS A 253 4.38 12.87 17.19
C LYS A 253 5.35 13.06 16.02
N GLY A 254 5.05 14.05 15.18
CA GLY A 254 5.91 14.55 14.11
C GLY A 254 5.41 15.95 13.72
N LYS A 255 6.11 17.00 14.13
CA LYS A 255 5.68 18.39 13.92
C LYS A 255 5.64 18.74 12.42
N LYS A 256 4.43 18.84 11.84
CA LYS A 256 3.91 19.98 11.04
C LYS A 256 2.44 19.77 10.68
N VAL A 257 1.56 20.06 11.64
CA VAL A 257 0.19 20.51 11.33
C VAL A 257 0.26 22.03 11.22
N LEU A 258 0.09 22.57 10.02
CA LEU A 258 -0.18 23.99 9.81
C LEU A 258 -1.18 24.12 8.66
N ALA A 259 -2.44 23.95 9.02
CA ALA A 259 -3.57 24.58 8.34
C ALA A 259 -4.76 24.64 9.30
N VAL A 260 -4.63 25.50 10.33
CA VAL A 260 -5.78 26.32 10.73
C VAL A 260 -5.86 27.42 9.67
N SER A 261 -6.56 27.19 8.57
CA SER A 261 -7.03 28.30 7.75
C SER A 261 -8.46 28.58 8.16
N LYS A 262 -8.61 29.48 9.14
CA LYS A 262 -9.78 30.35 9.23
C LYS A 262 -9.91 31.08 7.88
N VAL A 263 -10.97 30.81 7.13
CA VAL A 263 -11.59 31.75 6.20
C VAL A 263 -13.09 31.46 6.32
N LYS A 264 -13.75 32.10 7.30
CA LYS A 264 -14.68 33.22 7.11
C LYS A 264 -15.85 32.83 6.20
N GLU A 265 -17.01 32.65 6.83
CA GLU A 265 -18.29 32.93 6.20
C GLU A 265 -18.25 34.34 5.61
N GLU A 266 -18.50 34.43 4.31
CA GLU A 266 -19.19 35.51 3.61
C GLU A 266 -19.78 34.93 2.32
#